data_AF-A0A8T5H0X8-F1
#
_entry.id   AF-A0A8T5H0X8-F1
#
_cell.length_a   1.000
_cell.length_b   1.000
_cell.length_c   1.000
_cell.angle_alpha   90.00
_cell.angle_beta   90.00
_cell.angle_gamma   90.00
#
_symmetry.space_group_name_H-M   'P 1'
#
loop_
_entity.id
_entity.type
_entity.pdbx_description
1 polymer ?
#
loop_
_entity_poly.entity_id
_entity_poly.type
_entity_poly.pdbx_seq_one_letter_code
_entity_poly.pdbx_strand_id
1 'polypeptide(L)'
;MGIVRYLIIGVIAVSVIIVISGGLYGPEDGVLAKVVGFFGGVRDSIPDVVGGDELEGEIADVPQGHRAAIMRLNNTIYEMLDSDKQNCFASYGGFPNLNEGGGTSISLSSSSQGTAVSVTGGAGGRLVVADLRFEIEGMSPCVIAGSESVMDNFEDIFLEEDSWADKERRLQSNQNHYTPVNSLTITSDDDTNKLVVSSLGVNSNFEDAGLLYKVDDRYICFFPTVRGDADCDASKSDGIDDDCLGRSEGESESLTEQYRGGGIQQC
;
A
#
# COMPACT_ATOMS: atom_id res chain seq x y z
N MET A 1 -54.34 12.69 -34.67
CA MET A 1 -53.62 11.87 -33.66
C MET A 1 -52.10 11.98 -33.70
N GLY A 2 -51.45 12.32 -34.83
CA GLY A 2 -49.99 12.42 -34.89
C GLY A 2 -49.38 13.54 -34.03
N ILE A 3 -49.94 14.75 -34.09
CA ILE A 3 -49.39 15.94 -33.43
C ILE A 3 -49.34 15.80 -31.89
N VAL A 4 -50.35 15.17 -31.30
CA VAL A 4 -50.42 14.95 -29.85
C VAL A 4 -49.33 13.98 -29.38
N ARG A 5 -48.98 12.97 -30.19
CA ARG A 5 -47.89 12.03 -29.87
C ARG A 5 -46.51 12.70 -29.90
N TYR A 6 -46.27 13.59 -30.87
CA TYR A 6 -44.99 14.31 -30.95
C TYR A 6 -44.79 15.30 -29.80
N LEU A 7 -45.87 15.96 -29.35
CA LEU A 7 -45.82 16.84 -28.17
C LEU A 7 -45.49 16.08 -26.89
N ILE A 8 -46.12 14.91 -26.67
CA ILE A 8 -45.87 14.09 -25.48
C ILE A 8 -44.41 13.58 -25.46
N ILE A 9 -43.89 13.11 -26.59
CA ILE A 9 -42.49 12.64 -26.69
C ILE A 9 -41.52 13.81 -26.46
N GLY A 10 -41.82 15.00 -27.00
CA GLY A 10 -40.99 16.19 -26.79
C GLY A 10 -40.91 16.62 -25.33
N VAL A 11 -42.05 16.61 -24.61
CA VAL A 11 -42.09 16.95 -23.18
C VAL A 11 -41.30 15.93 -22.34
N ILE A 12 -41.41 14.63 -22.64
CA ILE A 12 -40.65 13.59 -21.92
C ILE A 12 -39.14 13.76 -22.16
N ALA A 13 -38.70 14.00 -23.40
CA ALA A 13 -37.30 14.20 -23.71
C ALA A 13 -36.69 15.41 -22.99
N VAL A 14 -37.41 16.54 -22.98
CA VAL A 14 -36.99 17.74 -22.24
C VAL A 14 -36.95 17.50 -20.73
N SER A 15 -37.93 16.77 -20.18
CA SER A 15 -37.96 16.43 -18.75
C SER A 15 -36.76 15.57 -18.35
N VAL A 16 -36.39 14.58 -19.18
CA VAL A 16 -35.20 13.74 -18.95
C VAL A 16 -33.92 14.57 -18.99
N ILE A 17 -33.80 15.52 -19.93
CA ILE A 17 -32.64 16.42 -20.01
C ILE A 17 -32.56 17.32 -18.77
N ILE A 18 -33.69 17.82 -18.25
CA ILE A 18 -33.72 18.65 -17.03
C ILE A 18 -33.32 17.83 -15.80
N VAL A 19 -33.78 16.57 -15.69
CA VAL A 19 -33.40 15.68 -14.57
C VAL A 19 -31.92 15.31 -14.65
N ILE A 20 -31.40 15.00 -15.84
CA ILE A 20 -29.97 14.72 -16.04
C ILE A 20 -29.12 15.96 -15.74
N SER A 21 -29.54 17.13 -16.23
CA SER A 21 -28.85 18.40 -15.98
C SER A 21 -28.91 18.77 -14.49
N GLY A 22 -30.06 18.58 -13.82
CA GLY A 22 -30.21 18.85 -12.40
C GLY A 22 -29.41 17.90 -11.51
N GLY A 23 -29.23 16.64 -11.93
CA GLY A 23 -28.37 15.68 -11.23
C GLY A 23 -26.87 15.91 -11.48
N LEU A 24 -26.50 16.46 -12.64
CA LEU A 24 -25.11 16.79 -12.98
C LEU A 24 -24.65 18.14 -12.39
N TYR A 25 -25.54 19.14 -12.33
CA TYR A 25 -25.23 20.53 -11.95
C TYR A 25 -25.98 21.01 -10.69
N GLY A 26 -26.50 20.07 -9.89
CA GLY A 26 -27.19 20.40 -8.63
C GLY A 26 -26.24 21.02 -7.60
N PRO A 27 -26.70 22.00 -6.80
CA PRO A 27 -25.84 22.88 -6.03
C PRO A 27 -25.11 22.24 -4.83
N GLU A 28 -25.40 20.99 -4.45
CA GLU A 28 -24.84 20.43 -3.20
C GLU A 28 -24.28 18.99 -3.29
N ASP A 29 -24.55 18.21 -4.35
CA ASP A 29 -24.09 16.79 -4.44
C ASP A 29 -23.87 16.27 -5.88
N GLY A 30 -23.54 17.15 -6.82
CA GLY A 30 -23.34 16.78 -8.22
C GLY A 30 -22.23 15.73 -8.41
N VAL A 31 -22.51 14.69 -9.21
CA VAL A 31 -21.52 13.65 -9.61
C VAL A 31 -20.26 14.26 -10.23
N LEU A 32 -20.39 15.42 -10.87
CA LEU A 32 -19.27 16.18 -11.42
C LEU A 32 -18.28 16.67 -10.35
N ALA A 33 -18.72 17.09 -9.16
CA ALA A 33 -17.80 17.48 -8.08
C ALA A 33 -16.95 16.28 -7.61
N LYS A 34 -17.54 15.08 -7.58
CA LYS A 34 -16.82 13.82 -7.28
C LYS A 34 -15.86 13.41 -8.40
N VAL A 35 -16.19 13.70 -9.66
CA VAL A 35 -15.33 13.40 -10.82
C VAL A 35 -14.18 14.42 -10.95
N VAL A 36 -14.44 15.71 -10.75
CA VAL A 36 -13.39 16.75 -10.78
C VAL A 36 -12.37 16.55 -9.67
N GLY A 37 -12.79 16.12 -8.47
CA GLY A 37 -11.88 15.69 -7.41
C GLY A 37 -11.01 14.47 -7.76
N PHE A 38 -11.42 13.66 -8.74
CA PHE A 38 -10.68 12.48 -9.20
C PHE A 38 -9.73 12.80 -10.38
N PHE A 39 -9.99 13.86 -11.15
CA PHE A 39 -9.20 14.26 -12.33
C PHE A 39 -8.22 15.42 -12.08
N GLY A 40 -8.07 15.90 -10.85
CA GLY A 40 -7.12 16.97 -10.46
C GLY A 40 -5.63 16.70 -10.77
N GLY A 41 -5.28 15.52 -11.29
CA GLY A 41 -3.93 15.17 -11.74
C GLY A 41 -3.61 15.41 -13.23
N VAL A 42 -4.54 15.95 -14.04
CA VAL A 42 -4.30 16.20 -15.48
C VAL A 42 -4.46 17.69 -15.78
N ARG A 43 -3.44 18.49 -15.46
CA ARG A 43 -3.41 19.93 -15.75
C ARG A 43 -3.12 20.25 -17.23
N ASP A 44 -2.63 19.30 -18.02
CA ASP A 44 -2.06 19.59 -19.35
C ASP A 44 -3.02 19.41 -20.55
N SER A 45 -4.34 19.25 -20.36
CA SER A 45 -5.22 18.94 -21.51
C SER A 45 -6.61 19.58 -21.53
N ILE A 46 -6.90 20.56 -20.66
CA ILE A 46 -8.18 21.30 -20.75
C ILE A 46 -7.92 22.69 -21.35
N PRO A 47 -8.46 23.01 -22.54
CA PRO A 47 -8.33 24.35 -23.12
C PRO A 47 -9.04 25.37 -22.21
N ASP A 48 -8.38 26.51 -21.98
CA ASP A 48 -8.84 27.65 -21.18
C ASP A 48 -10.33 27.93 -21.35
N VAL A 49 -11.13 27.49 -20.38
CA VAL A 49 -12.52 27.93 -20.23
C VAL A 49 -12.47 29.24 -19.44
N VAL A 50 -12.47 30.34 -20.19
CA VAL A 50 -12.54 31.71 -19.68
C VAL A 50 -13.81 31.89 -18.82
N GLY A 51 -13.64 32.02 -17.50
CA GLY A 51 -14.70 32.53 -16.61
C GLY A 51 -15.06 31.71 -15.37
N GLY A 52 -14.34 30.63 -15.04
CA GLY A 52 -14.43 30.02 -13.71
C GLY A 52 -13.46 30.71 -12.76
N ASP A 53 -13.89 31.04 -11.55
CA ASP A 53 -12.98 31.43 -10.46
C ASP A 53 -11.81 30.42 -10.44
N GLU A 54 -10.56 30.92 -10.38
CA GLU A 54 -9.39 30.06 -10.18
C GLU A 54 -9.64 29.23 -8.92
N LEU A 55 -10.04 27.98 -9.10
CA LEU A 55 -9.99 26.98 -8.05
C LEU A 55 -8.50 26.88 -7.72
N GLU A 56 -8.07 27.58 -6.67
CA GLU A 56 -6.82 27.32 -5.98
C GLU A 56 -6.90 25.87 -5.50
N GLY A 57 -6.53 24.95 -6.40
CA GLY A 57 -6.44 23.54 -6.07
C GLY A 57 -5.44 23.42 -4.94
N GLU A 58 -5.91 22.89 -3.82
CA GLU A 58 -5.06 22.55 -2.69
C GLU A 58 -3.95 21.64 -3.22
N ILE A 59 -2.71 22.12 -3.19
CA ILE A 59 -1.57 21.34 -3.65
C ILE A 59 -1.43 20.19 -2.67
N ALA A 60 -1.46 18.96 -3.16
CA ALA A 60 -1.18 17.78 -2.36
C ALA A 60 0.26 17.90 -1.82
N ASP A 61 0.40 18.33 -0.57
CA ASP A 61 1.69 18.38 0.10
C ASP A 61 1.88 17.15 0.98
N VAL A 62 3.11 16.66 1.03
CA VAL A 62 3.53 15.52 1.84
C VAL A 62 4.72 15.98 2.66
N PRO A 63 4.69 15.80 4.00
CA PRO A 63 5.79 16.17 4.87
C PRO A 63 7.14 15.64 4.36
N GLN A 64 8.20 16.44 4.49
CA GLN A 64 9.53 16.09 3.99
C GLN A 64 10.03 14.75 4.56
N GLY A 65 9.71 14.45 5.82
CA GLY A 65 10.04 13.17 6.46
C GLY A 65 9.36 11.97 5.79
N HIS A 66 8.09 12.12 5.40
CA HIS A 66 7.32 11.07 4.71
C HIS A 66 7.89 10.86 3.31
N ARG A 67 8.14 11.95 2.58
CA ARG A 67 8.77 11.91 1.26
C ARG A 67 10.12 11.20 1.29
N ALA A 68 10.96 11.51 2.27
CA ALA A 68 12.25 10.83 2.44
C ALA A 68 12.08 9.33 2.73
N ALA A 69 11.09 8.93 3.54
CA ALA A 69 10.79 7.53 3.81
C ALA A 69 10.27 6.78 2.57
N ILE A 70 9.39 7.39 1.79
CA ILE A 70 8.89 6.84 0.52
C ILE A 70 10.04 6.63 -0.47
N MET A 71 10.95 7.59 -0.58
CA MET A 71 12.13 7.46 -1.45
C MET A 71 13.09 6.37 -0.95
N ARG A 72 13.26 6.20 0.36
CA ARG A 72 14.03 5.07 0.91
C ARG A 72 13.37 3.74 0.57
N LEU A 73 12.06 3.60 0.78
CA LEU A 73 11.31 2.40 0.39
C LEU A 73 11.55 2.08 -1.09
N ASN A 74 11.36 3.06 -1.97
CA ASN A 74 11.57 2.89 -3.40
C ASN A 74 13.01 2.43 -3.72
N ASN A 75 14.02 3.10 -3.18
CA ASN A 75 15.41 2.76 -3.41
C ASN A 75 15.75 1.35 -2.89
N THR A 76 15.29 0.99 -1.70
CA THR A 76 15.49 -0.35 -1.12
C THR A 76 14.86 -1.42 -2.00
N ILE A 77 13.65 -1.21 -2.54
CA ILE A 77 13.03 -2.18 -3.44
C ILE A 77 13.87 -2.37 -4.72
N TYR A 78 14.36 -1.27 -5.31
CA TYR A 78 15.25 -1.35 -6.48
C TYR A 78 16.58 -2.04 -6.17
N GLU A 79 17.18 -1.78 -5.02
CA GLU A 79 18.40 -2.49 -4.57
C GLU A 79 18.15 -4.00 -4.40
N MET A 80 17.00 -4.40 -3.86
CA MET A 80 16.61 -5.81 -3.75
C MET A 80 16.36 -6.45 -5.12
N LEU A 81 15.78 -5.71 -6.07
CA LEU A 81 15.57 -6.15 -7.45
C LEU A 81 16.89 -6.38 -8.19
N ASP A 82 17.86 -5.48 -8.00
CA ASP A 82 19.19 -5.58 -8.63
C ASP A 82 20.04 -6.71 -8.03
N SER A 83 19.69 -7.19 -6.84
CA SER A 83 20.36 -8.32 -6.18
C SER A 83 20.01 -9.66 -6.85
N ASP A 84 21.01 -10.49 -7.10
CA ASP A 84 20.84 -11.86 -7.62
C ASP A 84 20.39 -12.86 -6.54
N LYS A 85 20.30 -12.40 -5.29
CA LYS A 85 19.84 -13.20 -4.15
C LYS A 85 18.32 -13.32 -4.13
N GLN A 86 17.85 -14.46 -3.63
CA GLN A 86 16.46 -14.80 -3.37
C GLN A 86 16.31 -15.13 -1.88
N ASN A 87 15.07 -15.10 -1.37
CA ASN A 87 14.77 -15.27 0.05
C ASN A 87 15.62 -14.35 0.95
N CYS A 88 15.81 -13.11 0.51
CA CYS A 88 16.68 -12.14 1.18
C CYS A 88 15.90 -10.97 1.77
N PHE A 89 16.47 -10.31 2.77
CA PHE A 89 15.85 -9.23 3.51
C PHE A 89 16.61 -7.93 3.28
N ALA A 90 15.90 -6.80 3.33
CA ALA A 90 16.53 -5.48 3.33
C ALA A 90 15.73 -4.51 4.20
N SER A 91 16.44 -3.59 4.85
CA SER A 91 15.81 -2.57 5.66
C SER A 91 15.70 -1.23 4.94
N TYR A 92 14.50 -0.67 4.86
CA TYR A 92 14.22 0.70 4.40
C TYR A 92 14.04 1.70 5.57
N GLY A 93 14.04 1.20 6.81
CA GLY A 93 14.00 2.00 8.04
C GLY A 93 12.62 2.51 8.47
N GLY A 94 11.55 2.03 7.84
CA GLY A 94 10.18 2.30 8.26
C GLY A 94 9.69 3.70 7.91
N PHE A 95 8.46 4.00 8.32
CA PHE A 95 7.83 5.31 8.14
C PHE A 95 7.71 6.07 9.47
N PRO A 96 7.86 7.42 9.45
CA PRO A 96 7.33 8.25 10.53
C PRO A 96 5.81 8.09 10.64
N ASN A 97 5.19 8.67 11.67
CA ASN A 97 3.73 8.64 11.80
C ASN A 97 3.08 9.33 10.59
N LEU A 98 2.40 8.54 9.75
CA LEU A 98 1.84 9.02 8.50
C LEU A 98 0.62 9.94 8.69
N ASN A 99 0.10 10.07 9.91
CA ASN A 99 -1.01 10.97 10.24
C ASN A 99 -0.57 12.45 10.27
N GLU A 100 0.75 12.72 10.32
CA GLU A 100 1.28 14.09 10.31
C GLU A 100 0.95 14.82 9.00
N GLY A 101 0.65 16.12 9.10
CA GLY A 101 0.50 17.00 7.93
C GLY A 101 -0.74 16.76 7.06
N GLY A 102 -1.80 16.15 7.58
CA GLY A 102 -3.06 15.92 6.86
C GLY A 102 -3.31 14.48 6.43
N GLY A 103 -2.36 13.57 6.74
CA GLY A 103 -2.45 12.15 6.42
C GLY A 103 -1.75 11.83 5.11
N THR A 104 -0.80 10.90 5.14
CA THR A 104 -0.15 10.31 3.97
C THR A 104 -0.54 8.84 3.86
N SER A 105 -0.87 8.39 2.66
CA SER A 105 -1.08 6.96 2.41
C SER A 105 -0.31 6.53 1.17
N ILE A 106 0.18 5.30 1.21
CA ILE A 106 1.01 4.71 0.18
C ILE A 106 0.32 3.43 -0.26
N SER A 107 -0.21 3.42 -1.48
CA SER A 107 -0.88 2.26 -2.04
C SER A 107 0.02 1.58 -3.06
N LEU A 108 0.22 0.28 -2.89
CA LEU A 108 0.90 -0.60 -3.83
C LEU A 108 -0.16 -1.48 -4.47
N SER A 109 -0.22 -1.49 -5.80
CA SER A 109 -1.25 -2.21 -6.55
C SER A 109 -0.63 -2.92 -7.76
N SER A 110 -1.05 -4.16 -7.99
CA SER A 110 -0.63 -4.92 -9.17
C SER A 110 -1.04 -4.20 -10.44
N SER A 111 -0.11 -4.06 -11.38
CA SER A 111 -0.29 -3.50 -12.72
C SER A 111 -0.02 -4.59 -13.77
N SER A 112 -0.19 -4.25 -15.05
CA SER A 112 0.20 -5.16 -16.14
C SER A 112 1.72 -5.35 -16.27
N GLN A 113 2.52 -4.44 -15.71
CA GLN A 113 3.99 -4.46 -15.82
C GLN A 113 4.67 -4.83 -14.50
N GLY A 114 3.96 -4.84 -13.38
CA GLY A 114 4.50 -5.18 -12.06
C GLY A 114 3.63 -4.58 -10.96
N THR A 115 4.19 -3.66 -10.17
CA THR A 115 3.49 -2.98 -9.07
C THR A 115 3.49 -1.47 -9.28
N ALA A 116 2.32 -0.87 -9.40
CA ALA A 116 2.16 0.58 -9.37
C ALA A 116 2.07 1.07 -7.93
N VAL A 117 2.93 2.03 -7.59
CA VAL A 117 2.93 2.73 -6.30
C VAL A 117 2.35 4.13 -6.48
N SER A 118 1.36 4.46 -5.65
CA SER A 118 0.74 5.77 -5.61
C SER A 118 0.70 6.30 -4.19
N VAL A 119 1.10 7.56 -4.02
CA VAL A 119 1.05 8.27 -2.75
C VAL A 119 -0.07 9.28 -2.76
N THR A 120 -0.85 9.31 -1.69
CA THR A 120 -1.83 10.37 -1.42
C THR A 120 -1.42 11.18 -0.20
N GLY A 121 -1.74 12.47 -0.21
CA GLY A 121 -1.41 13.45 0.82
C GLY A 121 -2.44 14.59 0.85
N GLY A 122 -2.06 15.72 1.46
CA GLY A 122 -2.94 16.88 1.67
C GLY A 122 -4.03 16.65 2.72
N ALA A 123 -4.90 17.63 2.95
CA ALA A 123 -5.95 17.54 3.97
C ALA A 123 -6.86 16.32 3.76
N GLY A 124 -6.80 15.37 4.70
CA GLY A 124 -7.58 14.14 4.68
C GLY A 124 -6.99 13.02 3.80
N GLY A 125 -5.76 13.15 3.31
CA GLY A 125 -5.02 12.10 2.60
C GLY A 125 -5.64 11.65 1.27
N ARG A 126 -6.40 12.52 0.61
CA ARG A 126 -7.20 12.16 -0.60
C ARG A 126 -6.56 12.60 -1.91
N LEU A 127 -5.57 13.49 -1.86
CA LEU A 127 -5.00 14.09 -3.07
C LEU A 127 -3.79 13.29 -3.51
N VAL A 128 -3.78 12.83 -4.76
CA VAL A 128 -2.65 12.08 -5.32
C VAL A 128 -1.46 13.01 -5.52
N VAL A 129 -0.30 12.58 -5.05
CA VAL A 129 0.96 13.33 -5.09
C VAL A 129 1.72 12.85 -6.32
N ALA A 130 1.53 13.56 -7.44
CA ALA A 130 1.90 13.07 -8.77
C ALA A 130 3.40 12.75 -8.94
N ASP A 131 4.27 13.47 -8.24
CA ASP A 131 5.73 13.30 -8.27
C ASP A 131 6.23 12.16 -7.37
N LEU A 132 5.34 11.53 -6.59
CA LEU A 132 5.62 10.33 -5.79
C LEU A 132 4.89 9.09 -6.32
N ARG A 133 4.64 9.07 -7.64
CA ARG A 133 4.13 7.89 -8.35
C ARG A 133 5.27 7.20 -9.08
N PHE A 134 5.38 5.89 -8.90
CA PHE A 134 6.38 5.08 -9.58
C PHE A 134 5.85 3.67 -9.84
N GLU A 135 6.49 2.97 -10.77
CA GLU A 135 6.18 1.60 -11.12
C GLU A 135 7.40 0.73 -10.82
N ILE A 136 7.15 -0.46 -10.30
CA ILE A 136 8.16 -1.46 -9.95
C ILE A 136 7.94 -2.62 -10.92
N GLU A 137 8.74 -2.68 -11.98
CA GLU A 137 8.57 -3.65 -13.06
C GLU A 137 8.86 -5.09 -12.59
N GLY A 138 8.11 -6.05 -13.13
CA GLY A 138 8.30 -7.49 -12.89
C GLY A 138 7.88 -7.99 -11.50
N MET A 139 7.65 -7.09 -10.55
CA MET A 139 7.40 -7.43 -9.16
C MET A 139 5.93 -7.27 -8.78
N SER A 140 5.43 -8.13 -7.90
CA SER A 140 4.10 -8.12 -7.30
C SER A 140 4.21 -8.05 -5.77
N PRO A 141 3.32 -7.35 -5.08
CA PRO A 141 3.37 -7.28 -3.63
C PRO A 141 2.86 -8.59 -3.02
N CYS A 142 3.45 -8.97 -1.89
CA CYS A 142 2.96 -10.02 -1.02
C CYS A 142 2.97 -9.57 0.44
N VAL A 143 2.44 -10.41 1.31
CA VAL A 143 2.50 -10.24 2.75
C VAL A 143 2.83 -11.55 3.45
N ILE A 144 3.45 -11.45 4.62
CA ILE A 144 3.61 -12.57 5.56
C ILE A 144 2.38 -12.60 6.46
N ALA A 145 1.25 -13.05 5.91
CA ALA A 145 -0.06 -13.18 6.56
C ALA A 145 -1.01 -14.02 5.69
N GLY A 146 -2.24 -14.25 6.17
CA GLY A 146 -3.38 -14.72 5.39
C GLY A 146 -3.86 -16.13 5.70
N SER A 147 -2.98 -17.03 6.17
CA SER A 147 -3.38 -18.35 6.65
C SER A 147 -2.41 -18.85 7.72
N GLU A 148 -2.90 -19.62 8.69
CA GLU A 148 -2.05 -20.23 9.73
C GLU A 148 -0.88 -20.99 9.11
N SER A 149 -1.12 -21.79 8.06
CA SER A 149 -0.03 -22.52 7.38
C SER A 149 1.06 -21.64 6.77
N VAL A 150 0.71 -20.44 6.30
CA VAL A 150 1.71 -19.50 5.77
C VAL A 150 2.59 -18.99 6.90
N MET A 151 1.99 -18.75 8.06
CA MET A 151 2.69 -18.22 9.21
C MET A 151 3.55 -19.28 9.89
N ASP A 152 2.99 -20.48 10.13
CA ASP A 152 3.72 -21.61 10.69
C ASP A 152 4.96 -21.91 9.85
N ASN A 153 4.83 -21.93 8.52
CA ASN A 153 5.97 -22.15 7.63
C ASN A 153 6.98 -20.99 7.68
N PHE A 154 6.52 -19.75 7.83
CA PHE A 154 7.44 -18.61 7.92
C PHE A 154 8.22 -18.64 9.25
N GLU A 155 7.56 -18.96 10.35
CA GLU A 155 8.17 -19.13 11.67
C GLU A 155 9.21 -20.24 11.65
N ASP A 156 8.81 -21.42 11.18
CA ASP A 156 9.65 -22.61 11.03
C ASP A 156 10.91 -22.33 10.19
N ILE A 157 10.79 -21.51 9.14
CA ILE A 157 11.93 -21.19 8.26
C ILE A 157 12.81 -20.08 8.84
N PHE A 158 12.24 -18.98 9.33
CA PHE A 158 13.00 -17.75 9.55
C PHE A 158 13.14 -17.35 11.02
N LEU A 159 12.19 -17.71 11.88
CA LEU A 159 12.19 -17.31 13.28
C LEU A 159 12.93 -18.33 14.16
N GLU A 160 12.94 -19.61 13.80
CA GLU A 160 13.79 -20.60 14.48
C GLU A 160 15.29 -20.26 14.35
N GLU A 161 16.08 -20.53 15.42
CA GLU A 161 17.54 -20.35 15.48
C GLU A 161 18.31 -21.41 14.67
N ASP A 162 17.94 -21.56 13.41
CA ASP A 162 18.50 -22.53 12.49
C ASP A 162 19.66 -21.97 11.68
N SER A 163 20.56 -22.86 11.22
CA SER A 163 21.60 -22.47 10.28
C SER A 163 20.99 -22.09 8.93
N TRP A 164 21.63 -21.18 8.18
CA TRP A 164 21.15 -20.82 6.84
C TRP A 164 21.00 -22.02 5.90
N ALA A 165 21.86 -23.03 6.03
CA ALA A 165 21.75 -24.26 5.25
C ALA A 165 20.47 -25.07 5.57
N ASP A 166 20.00 -25.02 6.82
CA ASP A 166 18.74 -25.63 7.22
C ASP A 166 17.54 -24.82 6.70
N LYS A 167 17.61 -23.48 6.80
CA LYS A 167 16.60 -22.58 6.22
C LYS A 167 16.44 -22.80 4.71
N GLU A 168 17.55 -22.87 3.98
CA GLU A 168 17.58 -23.13 2.53
C GLU A 168 16.96 -24.50 2.18
N ARG A 169 17.23 -25.53 2.98
CA ARG A 169 16.62 -26.86 2.81
C ARG A 169 15.10 -26.82 3.02
N ARG A 170 14.61 -26.06 4.00
CA ARG A 170 13.16 -25.89 4.25
C ARG A 170 12.51 -25.10 3.11
N LEU A 171 13.16 -24.04 2.61
CA LEU A 171 12.70 -23.27 1.43
C LEU A 171 12.56 -24.15 0.17
N GLN A 172 13.47 -25.09 -0.05
CA GLN A 172 13.40 -26.04 -1.18
C GLN A 172 12.22 -27.03 -1.09
N SER A 173 11.61 -27.18 0.09
CA SER A 173 10.46 -28.07 0.27
C SER A 173 9.15 -27.49 -0.30
N ASN A 174 9.19 -26.26 -0.86
CA ASN A 174 8.05 -25.53 -1.44
C ASN A 174 6.90 -25.30 -0.44
N GLN A 175 7.24 -25.08 0.83
CA GLN A 175 6.30 -24.59 1.82
C GLN A 175 5.94 -23.13 1.51
N ASN A 176 4.64 -22.86 1.29
CA ASN A 176 4.15 -21.50 1.15
C ASN A 176 4.34 -20.77 2.48
N HIS A 177 5.20 -19.75 2.48
CA HIS A 177 5.52 -18.93 3.66
C HIS A 177 5.22 -17.44 3.42
N TYR A 178 4.42 -17.15 2.39
CA TYR A 178 3.92 -15.82 2.07
C TYR A 178 2.61 -15.92 1.29
N THR A 179 1.88 -14.81 1.24
CA THR A 179 0.63 -14.69 0.48
C THR A 179 0.75 -13.56 -0.55
N PRO A 180 0.71 -13.86 -1.86
CA PRO A 180 0.58 -12.83 -2.91
C PRO A 180 -0.68 -11.99 -2.73
N VAL A 181 -0.58 -10.68 -2.97
CA VAL A 181 -1.73 -9.77 -2.87
C VAL A 181 -1.82 -8.89 -4.11
N ASN A 182 -3.05 -8.55 -4.51
CA ASN A 182 -3.25 -7.64 -5.64
C ASN A 182 -2.99 -6.18 -5.25
N SER A 183 -3.18 -5.84 -3.98
CA SER A 183 -2.96 -4.50 -3.47
C SER A 183 -2.76 -4.52 -1.96
N LEU A 184 -1.94 -3.59 -1.48
CA LEU A 184 -1.83 -3.24 -0.07
C LEU A 184 -1.72 -1.73 0.07
N THR A 185 -2.12 -1.20 1.22
CA THR A 185 -2.02 0.22 1.53
C THR A 185 -1.40 0.41 2.90
N ILE A 186 -0.34 1.19 2.95
CA ILE A 186 0.27 1.69 4.17
C ILE A 186 -0.39 3.04 4.46
N THR A 187 -0.97 3.18 5.64
CA THR A 187 -1.67 4.38 6.09
C THR A 187 -1.44 4.57 7.58
N SER A 188 -2.18 5.46 8.23
CA SER A 188 -2.17 5.63 9.68
C SER A 188 -3.58 5.64 10.25
N ASP A 189 -3.73 5.13 11.47
CA ASP A 189 -4.79 5.58 12.39
C ASP A 189 -4.22 6.57 13.40
N ASP A 190 -5.08 7.11 14.27
CA ASP A 190 -4.84 8.26 15.15
C ASP A 190 -3.40 8.39 15.70
N ASP A 191 -2.72 7.28 16.05
CA ASP A 191 -1.36 7.29 16.58
C ASP A 191 -0.37 6.29 15.94
N THR A 192 -0.81 5.40 15.03
CA THR A 192 0.06 4.34 14.48
C THR A 192 -0.08 4.15 12.98
N ASN A 193 1.00 3.72 12.34
CA ASN A 193 0.94 3.30 10.95
C ASN A 193 0.25 1.92 10.85
N LYS A 194 -0.48 1.69 9.77
CA LYS A 194 -1.27 0.48 9.51
C LYS A 194 -1.08 -0.03 8.10
N LEU A 195 -1.19 -1.35 7.97
CA LEU A 195 -1.12 -2.06 6.71
C LEU A 195 -2.48 -2.66 6.45
N VAL A 196 -3.08 -2.25 5.34
CA VAL A 196 -4.41 -2.69 4.93
C VAL A 196 -4.26 -3.57 3.70
N VAL A 197 -4.68 -4.82 3.83
CA VAL A 197 -4.73 -5.81 2.75
C VAL A 197 -6.18 -6.25 2.58
N SER A 198 -6.94 -5.48 1.80
CA SER A 198 -8.39 -5.69 1.68
C SER A 198 -8.78 -7.09 1.18
N SER A 199 -7.95 -7.73 0.35
CA SER A 199 -8.22 -9.07 -0.16
C SER A 199 -8.18 -10.16 0.90
N LEU A 200 -7.47 -9.93 2.01
CA LEU A 200 -7.36 -10.86 3.13
C LEU A 200 -8.22 -10.44 4.33
N GLY A 201 -8.87 -9.27 4.27
CA GLY A 201 -9.54 -8.69 5.43
C GLY A 201 -8.58 -8.27 6.55
N VAL A 202 -7.27 -8.25 6.25
CA VAL A 202 -6.22 -7.88 7.22
C VAL A 202 -6.15 -6.35 7.31
N ASN A 203 -6.32 -5.86 8.52
CA ASN A 203 -6.07 -4.50 8.92
C ASN A 203 -5.24 -4.56 10.19
N SER A 204 -3.93 -4.57 9.99
CA SER A 204 -2.95 -4.83 11.04
C SER A 204 -2.22 -3.55 11.41
N ASN A 205 -1.45 -3.60 12.50
CA ASN A 205 -0.43 -2.60 12.69
C ASN A 205 0.58 -2.72 11.54
N PHE A 206 1.15 -1.59 11.15
CA PHE A 206 2.32 -1.52 10.28
C PHE A 206 3.50 -1.07 11.10
N GLU A 207 3.72 -1.81 12.18
CA GLU A 207 4.97 -1.77 12.89
C GLU A 207 5.93 -2.75 12.21
N ASP A 208 6.07 -2.62 10.88
CA ASP A 208 7.18 -3.22 10.16
C ASP A 208 8.41 -2.43 10.64
N ALA A 209 9.42 -3.12 11.19
CA ALA A 209 10.66 -2.51 11.69
C ALA A 209 11.53 -1.89 10.58
N GLY A 210 10.91 -1.45 9.49
CA GLY A 210 11.50 -1.02 8.26
C GLY A 210 12.05 -2.17 7.44
N LEU A 211 11.45 -3.36 7.43
CA LEU A 211 12.00 -4.57 6.81
C LEU A 211 11.14 -5.07 5.65
N LEU A 212 11.80 -5.48 4.57
CA LEU A 212 11.19 -6.13 3.41
C LEU A 212 11.79 -7.51 3.20
N TYR A 213 10.99 -8.42 2.64
CA TYR A 213 11.43 -9.76 2.27
C TYR A 213 11.24 -9.98 0.76
N LYS A 214 12.33 -10.23 0.04
CA LYS A 214 12.31 -10.65 -1.36
C LYS A 214 12.29 -12.16 -1.40
N VAL A 215 11.17 -12.74 -1.84
CA VAL A 215 11.04 -14.18 -2.05
C VAL A 215 11.91 -14.60 -3.24
N ASP A 216 11.67 -13.96 -4.38
CA ASP A 216 12.26 -14.25 -5.68
C ASP A 216 12.25 -12.98 -6.55
N ASP A 217 12.48 -13.11 -7.86
CA ASP A 217 12.47 -11.97 -8.80
C ASP A 217 11.06 -11.41 -9.07
N ARG A 218 10.02 -12.02 -8.50
CA ARG A 218 8.63 -11.67 -8.74
C ARG A 218 7.93 -11.10 -7.51
N TYR A 219 8.35 -11.43 -6.29
CA TYR A 219 7.60 -11.07 -5.09
C TYR A 219 8.42 -10.35 -4.03
N ILE A 220 7.87 -9.23 -3.54
CA ILE A 220 8.34 -8.52 -2.35
C ILE A 220 7.25 -8.47 -1.30
N CYS A 221 7.57 -8.96 -0.11
CA CYS A 221 6.62 -9.11 0.97
C CYS A 221 6.82 -8.04 2.04
N PHE A 222 5.69 -7.52 2.50
CA PHE A 222 5.58 -6.69 3.69
C PHE A 222 5.15 -7.54 4.88
N PHE A 223 5.35 -7.01 6.08
CA PHE A 223 4.99 -7.67 7.32
C PHE A 223 3.80 -6.95 7.96
N PRO A 224 2.56 -7.45 7.76
CA PRO A 224 1.46 -7.12 8.66
C PRO A 224 1.86 -7.54 10.07
N THR A 225 1.78 -6.62 11.04
CA THR A 225 2.07 -6.94 12.43
C THR A 225 0.86 -6.84 13.34
N VAL A 226 0.80 -7.75 14.31
CA VAL A 226 -0.15 -7.68 15.42
C VAL A 226 0.64 -7.25 16.65
N ARG A 227 0.01 -6.50 17.56
CA ARG A 227 0.65 -6.16 18.82
C ARG A 227 0.80 -7.42 19.67
N GLY A 228 2.04 -7.82 19.95
CA GLY A 228 2.41 -8.98 20.76
C GLY A 228 2.34 -8.73 22.26
N ASP A 229 2.65 -9.78 23.03
CA ASP A 229 2.77 -9.78 24.49
C ASP A 229 4.21 -9.97 25.01
N ALA A 230 5.22 -9.57 24.20
CA ALA A 230 6.66 -9.69 24.41
C ALA A 230 7.28 -11.06 24.06
N ASP A 231 6.48 -12.03 23.62
CA ASP A 231 6.95 -13.26 23.00
C ASP A 231 6.76 -13.16 21.48
N CYS A 232 7.77 -13.55 20.70
CA CYS A 232 7.63 -13.63 19.25
C CYS A 232 6.75 -14.82 18.88
N ASP A 233 5.52 -14.53 18.47
CA ASP A 233 4.54 -15.52 18.00
C ASP A 233 4.08 -15.17 16.56
N ALA A 234 4.10 -16.16 15.67
CA ALA A 234 3.56 -16.05 14.33
C ALA A 234 2.21 -16.77 14.17
N SER A 235 1.57 -17.27 15.23
CA SER A 235 0.44 -18.22 15.15
C SER A 235 -0.88 -17.68 14.57
N LYS A 236 -0.97 -16.42 14.14
CA LYS A 236 -2.24 -15.79 13.72
C LYS A 236 -2.26 -15.49 12.23
N SER A 237 -3.41 -15.73 11.59
CA SER A 237 -3.65 -15.41 10.18
C SER A 237 -3.46 -13.93 9.82
N ASP A 238 -3.44 -13.05 10.81
CA ASP A 238 -3.53 -11.61 10.64
C ASP A 238 -2.15 -10.92 10.55
N GLY A 239 -1.06 -11.66 10.80
CA GLY A 239 0.31 -11.15 10.78
C GLY A 239 1.21 -11.81 11.82
N ILE A 240 2.50 -11.42 11.83
CA ILE A 240 3.44 -11.79 12.89
C ILE A 240 3.30 -10.81 14.06
N ASP A 241 3.62 -11.22 15.28
CA ASP A 241 3.71 -10.26 16.37
C ASP A 241 4.88 -9.26 16.10
N ASP A 242 4.69 -8.00 16.46
CA ASP A 242 5.64 -6.91 16.25
C ASP A 242 6.98 -7.12 16.96
N ASP A 243 6.96 -7.86 18.08
CA ASP A 243 8.12 -8.34 18.81
C ASP A 243 9.02 -9.26 17.93
N CYS A 244 8.44 -10.02 16.98
CA CYS A 244 9.23 -10.79 16.00
C CYS A 244 10.09 -9.91 15.08
N LEU A 245 9.80 -8.62 15.00
CA LEU A 245 10.60 -7.66 14.23
C LEU A 245 11.57 -6.85 15.10
N GLY A 246 11.63 -7.07 16.42
CA GLY A 246 12.71 -6.58 17.28
C GLY A 246 12.53 -5.14 17.79
N ARG A 247 11.30 -4.78 18.21
CA ARG A 247 11.04 -3.48 18.86
C ARG A 247 11.39 -3.47 20.35
N SER A 248 11.41 -4.61 21.03
CA SER A 248 11.79 -4.67 22.45
C SER A 248 13.30 -4.81 22.59
N GLU A 249 13.94 -3.97 23.41
CA GLU A 249 15.32 -4.19 23.81
C GLU A 249 15.44 -5.53 24.55
N GLY A 250 16.09 -6.53 23.94
CA GLY A 250 16.37 -7.83 24.56
C GLY A 250 15.96 -9.06 23.75
N GLU A 251 15.28 -8.90 22.62
CA GLU A 251 14.82 -10.00 21.77
C GLU A 251 15.91 -10.42 20.78
N SER A 252 16.88 -11.22 21.26
CA SER A 252 17.98 -11.75 20.43
C SER A 252 17.51 -12.60 19.24
N GLU A 253 16.26 -13.05 19.25
CA GLU A 253 15.67 -13.95 18.26
C GLU A 253 14.89 -13.21 17.16
N SER A 254 14.68 -11.88 17.29
CA SER A 254 13.91 -11.11 16.30
C SER A 254 14.56 -11.05 14.91
N LEU A 255 13.76 -10.90 13.86
CA LEU A 255 14.24 -10.79 12.47
C LEU A 255 15.21 -9.63 12.28
N THR A 256 15.03 -8.51 12.98
CA THR A 256 15.94 -7.36 12.87
C THR A 256 17.29 -7.65 13.51
N GLU A 257 17.33 -8.38 14.63
CA GLU A 257 18.59 -8.81 15.23
C GLU A 257 19.27 -9.90 14.40
N GLN A 258 18.52 -10.86 13.88
CA GLN A 258 19.04 -11.84 12.91
C GLN A 258 19.58 -11.14 11.65
N TYR A 259 18.91 -10.10 11.16
CA TYR A 259 19.38 -9.28 10.04
C TYR A 259 20.72 -8.60 10.36
N ARG A 260 20.82 -7.94 11.52
CA ARG A 260 22.06 -7.25 11.96
C ARG A 260 23.21 -8.22 12.24
N GLY A 261 22.90 -9.39 12.80
CA GLY A 261 23.85 -10.44 13.15
C GLY A 261 24.25 -11.37 11.99
N GLY A 262 23.59 -11.26 10.84
CA GLY A 262 23.83 -12.13 9.68
C GLY A 262 23.23 -13.53 9.78
N GLY A 263 22.25 -13.73 10.66
CA GLY A 263 21.46 -14.98 10.80
C GLY A 263 20.42 -15.17 9.69
N ILE A 264 20.06 -14.10 8.97
CA ILE A 264 19.27 -14.15 7.74
C ILE A 264 20.03 -13.50 6.58
N GLN A 265 19.73 -13.94 5.36
CA GLN A 265 20.38 -13.43 4.16
C GLN A 265 19.95 -12.00 3.87
N GLN A 266 20.92 -11.09 3.80
CA GLN A 266 20.67 -9.72 3.32
C GLN A 266 20.69 -9.70 1.80
N CYS A 267 19.78 -8.93 1.19
CA CYS A 267 19.97 -8.47 -0.17
C CYS A 267 21.18 -7.52 -0.15
#